data_AF-A0A7J3F1V3-F1
#
_entry.id   AF-A0A7J3F1V3-F1
#
_cell.length_a   1.000
_cell.length_b   1.000
_cell.length_c   1.000
_cell.angle_alpha   90.00
_cell.angle_beta   90.00
_cell.angle_gamma   90.00
#
_symmetry.space_group_name_H-M   'P 1'
#
loop_
_entity.id
_entity.type
_entity.pdbx_description
1 polymer ?
#
loop_
_entity_poly.entity_id
_entity_poly.type
_entity_poly.pdbx_seq_one_letter_code
_entity_poly.pdbx_strand_id
1 'polypeptide(L)'
;MSMAVRIKLRLKSKTLRGTIEVSALINSGFETKRPQLLIPTQLARQITLYPPPPTSSIIEIGTAGGPPKVFLVREALDVWAVADDRGRP
;
A
#
# COMPACT_ATOMS: atom_id res chain seq x y z
N MET A 1 19.06 7.61 12.66
CA MET A 1 19.05 6.87 11.38
C MET A 1 17.64 6.37 11.12
N SER A 2 17.03 6.68 9.98
CA SER A 2 15.80 6.01 9.54
C SER A 2 16.16 4.79 8.69
N MET A 3 15.69 3.61 9.07
CA MET A 3 15.86 2.40 8.25
C MET A 3 14.74 2.33 7.20
N ALA A 4 15.10 2.02 5.95
CA ALA A 4 14.17 1.75 4.88
C ALA A 4 14.52 0.43 4.18
N VAL A 5 13.53 -0.43 3.97
CA VAL A 5 13.71 -1.76 3.37
C VAL A 5 12.82 -1.88 2.16
N ARG A 6 13.41 -2.24 1.01
CA ARG A 6 12.66 -2.57 -0.20
C ARG A 6 12.29 -4.04 -0.18
N ILE A 7 11.00 -4.33 -0.28
CA ILE A 7 10.48 -5.71 -0.37
C ILE A 7 9.59 -5.86 -1.60
N LYS A 8 9.28 -7.11 -1.97
CA LYS A 8 8.21 -7.41 -2.91
C LYS A 8 6.92 -7.67 -2.14
N LEU A 9 5.82 -7.10 -2.61
CA LEU A 9 4.48 -7.37 -2.13
C LEU A 9 3.67 -8.02 -3.24
N ARG A 10 2.86 -9.01 -2.89
CA ARG A 10 1.76 -9.50 -3.71
C ARG A 10 0.47 -8.88 -3.20
N LEU A 11 -0.30 -8.29 -4.11
CA LEU A 11 -1.54 -7.60 -3.82
C LEU A 11 -2.71 -8.29 -4.52
N LYS A 12 -3.85 -8.39 -3.83
CA LYS A 12 -5.12 -8.81 -4.40
C LYS A 12 -6.21 -7.82 -4.00
N SER A 13 -6.85 -7.20 -4.99
CA SER A 13 -8.04 -6.39 -4.77
C SER A 13 -9.29 -7.27 -4.82
N LYS A 14 -10.32 -6.90 -4.06
CA LYS A 14 -11.63 -7.60 -4.08
C LYS A 14 -12.25 -7.62 -5.48
N THR A 15 -11.96 -6.62 -6.30
CA THR A 15 -12.55 -6.46 -7.65
C THR A 15 -11.66 -7.00 -8.77
N LEU A 16 -10.38 -7.29 -8.49
CA LEU A 16 -9.44 -7.77 -9.49
C LEU A 16 -9.49 -9.30 -9.58
N ARG A 17 -9.55 -9.84 -10.81
CA ARG A 17 -9.29 -11.27 -11.04
C ARG A 17 -7.78 -11.49 -11.03
N GLY A 18 -7.27 -12.07 -9.94
CA GLY A 18 -5.86 -12.45 -9.79
C GLY A 18 -5.07 -11.57 -8.82
N THR A 19 -3.75 -11.62 -8.92
CA THR A 19 -2.83 -10.88 -8.06
C THR A 19 -1.78 -10.13 -8.87
N ILE A 20 -1.28 -9.02 -8.34
CA ILE A 20 -0.15 -8.27 -8.90
C ILE A 20 1.01 -8.25 -7.90
N GLU A 21 2.24 -8.36 -8.40
CA GLU A 21 3.43 -8.17 -7.58
C GLU A 21 4.04 -6.78 -7.82
N VAL A 22 4.38 -6.09 -6.73
CA VAL A 22 4.94 -4.74 -6.75
C VAL A 22 6.14 -4.64 -5.82
N SER A 23 7.06 -3.72 -6.11
CA SER A 23 8.09 -3.33 -5.14
C SER A 23 7.53 -2.29 -4.18
N ALA A 24 7.70 -2.51 -2.87
CA ALA A 24 7.29 -1.60 -1.82
C ALA A 24 8.49 -1.14 -0.97
N LEU A 25 8.38 0.06 -0.40
CA LEU A 25 9.35 0.62 0.53
C LEU A 25 8.73 0.68 1.93
N ILE A 26 9.24 -0.13 2.85
CA ILE A 26 8.90 -0.04 4.27
C ILE A 26 9.87 0.93 4.91
N ASN A 27 9.37 1.90 5.67
CA ASN A 27 10.19 2.89 6.35
C ASN A 27 9.61 3.22 7.73
N SER A 28 10.48 3.66 8.66
CA SER A 28 10.14 4.13 10.01
C SER A 28 9.67 5.59 10.05
N GLY A 29 9.65 6.29 8.91
CA GLY A 29 9.14 7.66 8.82
C GLY A 29 7.61 7.75 8.76
N PHE A 30 6.93 6.61 8.64
CA PHE A 30 5.47 6.54 8.56
C PHE A 30 4.96 5.28 9.26
N GLU A 31 4.47 5.47 10.49
CA GLU A 31 3.97 4.39 11.34
C GLU A 31 2.47 4.54 11.61
N THR A 32 1.81 3.40 11.83
CA THR A 32 0.36 3.36 12.03
C THR A 32 -0.01 2.14 12.86
N LYS A 33 -1.15 2.22 13.55
CA LYS A 33 -1.69 1.12 14.37
C LYS A 33 -2.33 0.00 13.55
N ARG A 34 -2.65 0.26 12.28
CA ARG A 34 -3.26 -0.72 11.37
C ARG A 34 -2.45 -0.78 10.08
N PRO A 35 -2.23 -1.97 9.49
CA PRO A 35 -1.55 -2.07 8.20
C PRO A 35 -2.20 -1.15 7.16
N GLN A 36 -1.39 -0.31 6.51
CA GLN A 36 -1.84 0.60 5.46
C GLN A 36 -0.78 0.74 4.39
N LEU A 37 -1.21 0.90 3.14
CA LEU A 37 -0.33 1.12 1.99
C LEU A 37 -0.63 2.49 1.39
N LEU A 38 0.41 3.30 1.20
CA LEU A 38 0.35 4.44 0.30
C LEU A 38 0.72 3.95 -1.10
N ILE A 39 -0.23 4.04 -2.04
CA ILE A 39 -0.03 3.57 -3.41
C ILE A 39 -0.04 4.74 -4.40
N PRO A 40 0.82 4.73 -5.43
CA PRO A 40 0.71 5.68 -6.53
C PRO A 40 -0.61 5.56 -7.27
N THR A 41 -1.13 6.66 -7.82
CA THR A 41 -2.40 6.68 -8.58
C THR A 41 -2.39 5.69 -9.75
N GLN A 42 -1.24 5.50 -10.41
CA GLN A 42 -1.11 4.53 -11.50
C GLN A 42 -1.38 3.08 -11.02
N LEU A 43 -0.82 2.70 -9.86
CA LEU A 43 -1.09 1.39 -9.27
C LEU A 43 -2.56 1.27 -8.85
N ALA A 44 -3.13 2.34 -8.27
CA ALA A 44 -4.54 2.38 -7.89
C ALA A 44 -5.48 2.13 -9.10
N ARG A 45 -5.15 2.66 -10.28
CA ARG A 45 -5.89 2.38 -11.53
C ARG A 45 -5.80 0.91 -11.94
N GLN A 46 -4.60 0.31 -11.86
CA GLN A 46 -4.37 -1.08 -12.23
C GLN A 46 -5.15 -2.08 -11.35
N ILE A 47 -5.38 -1.74 -10.08
CA ILE A 47 -6.10 -2.59 -9.13
C ILE A 47 -7.55 -2.14 -8.88
N THR A 48 -8.08 -1.28 -9.76
CA THR A 48 -9.48 -0.82 -9.77
C THR A 48 -9.89 -0.13 -8.47
N LEU A 49 -8.97 0.63 -7.87
CA LEU A 49 -9.23 1.55 -6.76
C LEU A 49 -9.20 3.02 -7.20
N TYR A 50 -9.00 3.28 -8.50
CA TYR A 50 -9.11 4.60 -9.11
C TYR A 50 -9.95 4.55 -10.40
N PRO A 51 -10.97 5.42 -10.60
CA PRO A 51 -11.40 6.50 -9.69
C PRO A 51 -11.80 5.95 -8.30
N PRO A 52 -11.59 6.72 -7.21
CA PRO A 52 -11.85 6.24 -5.87
C PRO A 52 -13.28 5.69 -5.75
N PRO A 53 -13.48 4.51 -5.16
CA PRO A 53 -14.82 3.94 -5.02
C PRO A 53 -15.69 4.85 -4.13
N PRO A 54 -17.03 4.79 -4.25
CA PRO A 54 -17.94 5.57 -3.41
C PRO A 54 -17.77 5.32 -1.90
N THR A 55 -17.18 4.18 -1.53
CA THR A 55 -16.86 3.80 -0.15
C THR A 55 -15.57 4.42 0.38
N SER A 56 -14.86 5.20 -0.44
CA SER A 56 -13.65 5.91 -0.03
C SER A 56 -13.97 7.16 0.80
N SER A 57 -13.04 7.55 1.67
CA SER A 57 -13.08 8.83 2.38
C SER A 57 -11.85 9.66 2.07
N ILE A 58 -11.95 10.99 2.20
CA ILE A 58 -10.79 11.88 2.10
C ILE A 58 -10.23 12.05 3.50
N ILE A 59 -8.93 11.77 3.67
CA ILE A 59 -8.21 11.97 4.93
C ILE A 59 -7.03 12.90 4.71
N GLU A 60 -6.59 13.54 5.79
CA GLU A 60 -5.35 14.32 5.84
C GLU A 60 -4.24 13.46 6.46
N ILE A 61 -3.08 13.41 5.80
CA ILE A 61 -1.90 12.71 6.31
C ILE A 61 -0.83 13.73 6.67
N GLY A 62 -0.30 13.68 7.89
CA GLY A 62 0.83 14.53 8.28
C GLY A 62 2.06 14.25 7.42
N THR A 63 2.52 15.23 6.66
CA THR A 63 3.82 15.21 5.98
C THR A 63 4.61 16.47 6.30
N ALA A 64 5.93 16.47 6.07
CA ALA A 64 6.78 17.62 6.33
C ALA A 64 6.41 18.87 5.51
N GLY A 65 5.72 18.71 4.38
CA GLY A 65 5.27 19.81 3.50
C GLY A 65 3.84 20.31 3.78
N GLY A 66 3.23 19.92 4.91
CA GLY A 66 1.80 20.13 5.19
C GLY A 66 0.97 18.87 4.91
N PRO A 67 -0.30 18.80 5.33
CA PRO A 67 -1.07 17.57 5.21
C PRO A 67 -1.75 17.42 3.84
N PRO A 68 -1.22 16.62 2.89
CA PRO A 68 -1.95 16.30 1.68
C PRO A 68 -3.27 15.58 2.02
N LYS A 69 -4.31 15.93 1.27
CA LYS A 69 -5.55 15.17 1.22
C LYS A 69 -5.35 13.95 0.33
N VAL A 70 -5.63 12.76 0.86
CA VAL A 70 -5.58 11.51 0.13
C VAL A 70 -6.89 10.75 0.26
N PHE A 71 -7.14 9.84 -0.69
CA PHE A 71 -8.27 8.90 -0.59
C PHE A 71 -7.88 7.70 0.26
N LEU A 72 -8.69 7.41 1.27
CA LEU A 72 -8.63 6.19 2.07
C LEU A 72 -9.70 5.21 1.59
N VAL A 73 -9.27 4.04 1.13
CA VAL A 73 -10.16 2.90 0.86
C VAL A 73 -9.87 1.83 1.90
N ARG A 74 -10.82 1.58 2.80
CA ARG A 74 -10.66 0.59 3.87
C ARG A 74 -10.83 -0.82 3.33
N GLU A 75 -10.04 -1.75 3.86
CA GLU A 75 -10.16 -3.21 3.60
C GLU A 75 -10.19 -3.54 2.10
N ALA A 76 -9.39 -2.79 1.33
CA ALA A 76 -9.39 -2.83 -0.12
C ALA A 76 -8.57 -3.98 -0.70
N LEU A 77 -7.53 -4.41 0.02
CA LEU A 77 -6.51 -5.32 -0.46
C LEU A 77 -6.21 -6.42 0.54
N ASP A 78 -6.05 -7.65 0.05
CA ASP A 78 -5.24 -8.67 0.69
C ASP A 78 -3.78 -8.47 0.26
N VAL A 79 -2.85 -8.56 1.22
CA VAL A 79 -1.45 -8.20 1.03
C VAL A 79 -0.55 -9.29 1.61
N TRP A 80 0.43 -9.73 0.82
CA TRP A 80 1.47 -10.66 1.28
C TRP A 80 2.85 -10.09 0.99
N ALA A 81 3.77 -10.21 1.94
CA ALA A 81 5.19 -10.07 1.64
C ALA A 81 5.66 -11.30 0.86
N VAL A 82 6.29 -11.08 -0.28
CA VAL A 82 6.92 -12.15 -1.04
C VAL A 82 8.34 -12.28 -0.52
N ALA A 83 8.60 -13.39 0.18
CA ALA A 83 9.93 -13.77 0.62
C ALA A 83 10.28 -15.09 -0.05
N ASP A 84 11.49 -15.18 -0.61
CA ASP A 84 12.08 -16.47 -0.92
C ASP A 84 12.46 -17.14 0.40
N ASP A 85 12.37 -18.47 0.44
CA ASP A 85 12.91 -19.23 1.57
C ASP A 85 14.41 -18.96 1.66
N ARG A 86 14.83 -18.26 2.72
CA ARG A 86 16.24 -18.04 3.06
C ARG A 86 16.72 -19.05 4.11
N GLY A 87 16.03 -20.17 4.27
CA GLY A 87 16.57 -21.35 4.94
C GLY A 87 17.75 -21.90 4.15
N ARG A 88 18.95 -21.36 4.38
CA ARG A 88 20.15 -22.20 4.24
C ARG A 88 20.07 -23.27 5.34
N PRO A 89 20.45 -24.52 5.04
CA PRO A 89 20.49 -25.61 6.02
C PRO A 89 21.40 -25.29 7.21
#